data_AF-A0A956I9N9-F1
#
_entry.id   AF-A0A956I9N9-F1
#
_cell.length_a   1.000
_cell.length_b   1.000
_cell.length_c   1.000
_cell.angle_alpha   90.00
_cell.angle_beta   90.00
_cell.angle_gamma   90.00
#
_symmetry.space_group_name_H-M   'P 1'
#
loop_
_entity.id
_entity.type
_entity.pdbx_description
1 polymer ?
#
loop_
_entity_poly.entity_id
_entity_poly.type
_entity_poly.pdbx_seq_one_letter_code
_entity_poly.pdbx_strand_id
1 'polypeptide(L)'
;MTESASELLLRALGTVAGHAIVLDDELRVVAWTEGTEALTGPLELGVPAPRLLCGEGMERPIAEALAEGRATAASLARLGLDGESRSLRVRATPLEGGDGWLLVLSEEIDVSAGALGDGACERWGMLTRSQTMKALFRDLAKVARRDVTVLVRGESGAGKELVA
;
A
#
# COMPACT_ATOMS: atom_id res chain seq x y z
N MET A 1 32.77 1.60 1.49
CA MET A 1 31.77 0.56 1.21
C MET A 1 30.93 1.08 0.08
N THR A 2 31.08 0.53 -1.12
CA THR A 2 30.40 1.04 -2.31
C THR A 2 29.02 0.40 -2.35
N GLU A 3 27.99 1.19 -2.06
CA GLU A 3 26.59 0.78 -2.22
C GLU A 3 26.37 0.36 -3.69
N SER A 4 25.79 -0.81 -3.92
CA SER A 4 25.52 -1.28 -5.28
C SER A 4 24.48 -0.38 -5.93
N ALA A 5 24.59 -0.12 -7.24
CA ALA A 5 23.61 0.70 -7.96
C ALA A 5 22.17 0.21 -7.76
N SER A 6 21.98 -1.11 -7.63
CA SER A 6 20.68 -1.74 -7.34
C SER A 6 20.14 -1.40 -5.95
N GLU A 7 20.99 -1.32 -4.93
CA GLU A 7 20.57 -0.95 -3.56
C GLU A 7 20.10 0.50 -3.52
N LEU A 8 20.85 1.40 -4.18
CA LEU A 8 20.49 2.80 -4.28
C LEU A 8 19.16 3.00 -5.03
N LEU A 9 18.94 2.24 -6.12
CA LEU A 9 17.68 2.25 -6.88
C LEU A 9 16.51 1.75 -6.03
N LEU A 10 16.68 0.67 -5.26
CA LEU A 10 15.62 0.16 -4.38
C LEU A 10 15.29 1.14 -3.26
N ARG A 11 16.28 1.83 -2.68
CA ARG A 11 16.04 2.90 -1.71
C ARG A 11 15.31 4.10 -2.33
N ALA A 12 15.69 4.50 -3.54
CA ALA A 12 15.01 5.57 -4.27
C ALA A 12 13.54 5.19 -4.55
N LEU A 13 13.30 3.95 -4.99
CA LEU A 13 11.95 3.41 -5.18
C LEU A 13 11.16 3.43 -3.87
N GLY A 14 11.74 2.95 -2.77
CA GLY A 14 11.11 2.98 -1.45
C GLY A 14 10.79 4.40 -0.96
N THR A 15 11.62 5.38 -1.33
CA THR A 15 11.40 6.79 -0.97
C THR A 15 10.16 7.38 -1.67
N VAL A 16 9.89 6.97 -2.91
CA VAL A 16 8.81 7.51 -3.74
C VAL A 16 7.53 6.69 -3.61
N ALA A 17 7.63 5.36 -3.63
CA ALA A 17 6.50 4.43 -3.64
C ALA A 17 6.16 3.85 -2.27
N GLY A 18 7.08 3.88 -1.30
CA GLY A 18 6.92 3.20 -0.01
C GLY A 18 7.19 1.70 -0.16
N HIS A 19 6.17 0.87 0.08
CA HIS A 19 6.29 -0.59 -0.04
C HIS A 19 6.02 -1.01 -1.48
N ALA A 20 7.01 -1.65 -2.10
CA ALA A 20 6.93 -2.04 -3.50
C ALA A 20 7.64 -3.37 -3.76
N ILE A 21 7.09 -4.12 -4.71
CA ILE A 21 7.65 -5.36 -5.24
C ILE A 21 7.81 -5.19 -6.75
N VAL A 22 8.98 -5.57 -7.26
CA VAL A 22 9.27 -5.61 -8.69
C VAL A 22 9.16 -7.05 -9.16
N LEU A 23 8.43 -7.27 -10.26
CA LEU A 23 8.29 -8.56 -10.91
C LEU A 23 8.92 -8.55 -12.30
N ASP A 24 9.40 -9.71 -12.75
CA ASP A 24 9.72 -9.95 -14.16
C ASP A 24 8.44 -10.14 -15.02
N ASP A 25 8.63 -10.37 -16.32
CA ASP A 25 7.58 -10.64 -17.30
C ASP A 25 6.84 -11.96 -17.03
N GLU A 26 7.48 -12.90 -16.34
CA GLU A 26 6.84 -14.13 -15.82
C GLU A 26 6.14 -13.96 -14.46
N LEU A 27 6.00 -12.71 -13.98
CA LEU A 27 5.32 -12.34 -12.73
C LEU A 27 6.00 -12.89 -11.47
N ARG A 28 7.31 -13.17 -11.52
CA ARG A 28 8.10 -13.64 -10.38
C ARG A 28 8.78 -12.48 -9.69
N VAL A 29 8.91 -12.59 -8.37
CA VAL A 29 9.57 -11.57 -7.55
C VAL A 29 11.06 -11.48 -7.90
N VAL A 30 11.53 -10.29 -8.30
CA VAL A 30 12.95 -10.02 -8.57
C VAL A 30 13.58 -9.05 -7.57
N ALA A 31 12.78 -8.18 -6.95
CA ALA A 31 13.23 -7.28 -5.87
C ALA A 31 12.06 -6.70 -5.08
N TRP A 32 12.33 -6.13 -3.91
CA TRP A 32 11.34 -5.39 -3.10
C TRP A 32 12.00 -4.30 -2.26
N THR A 33 11.23 -3.31 -1.85
CA THR A 33 11.71 -2.22 -0.99
C THR A 33 11.70 -2.63 0.49
N GLU A 34 12.55 -1.97 1.29
CA GLU A 34 12.66 -2.20 2.73
C GLU A 34 11.30 -2.07 3.44
N GLY A 35 11.02 -2.99 4.37
CA GLY A 35 9.78 -3.02 5.16
C GLY A 35 8.55 -3.57 4.42
N THR A 36 8.67 -3.96 3.14
CA THR A 36 7.54 -4.56 2.39
C THR A 36 7.05 -5.86 3.02
N GLU A 37 7.95 -6.67 3.57
CA GLU A 37 7.60 -7.93 4.24
C GLU A 37 6.72 -7.76 5.48
N ALA A 38 6.71 -6.57 6.08
CA ALA A 38 5.80 -6.26 7.17
C ALA A 38 4.32 -6.28 6.73
N LEU A 39 4.06 -6.09 5.43
CA LEU A 39 2.71 -6.09 4.85
C LEU A 39 2.34 -7.41 4.19
N THR A 40 3.31 -8.10 3.60
CA THR A 40 3.07 -9.31 2.82
C THR A 40 3.39 -10.60 3.57
N GLY A 41 4.11 -10.52 4.68
CA GLY A 41 4.91 -11.63 5.18
C GLY A 41 6.20 -11.81 4.38
N PRO A 42 6.99 -12.86 4.70
CA PRO A 42 8.28 -13.12 4.06
C PRO A 42 8.18 -13.20 2.53
N LEU A 43 9.14 -12.58 1.84
CA LEU A 43 9.25 -12.58 0.39
C LEU A 43 10.42 -13.48 -0.05
N GLU A 44 10.25 -14.14 -1.19
CA GLU A 44 11.27 -15.00 -1.78
C GLU A 44 11.45 -14.67 -3.27
N LEU A 45 12.70 -14.61 -3.71
CA LEU A 45 13.02 -14.39 -5.13
C LEU A 45 12.54 -15.55 -6.00
N GLY A 46 12.07 -15.23 -7.21
CA GLY A 46 11.59 -16.21 -8.18
C GLY A 46 10.20 -16.78 -7.90
N VAL A 47 9.58 -16.44 -6.76
CA VAL A 47 8.23 -16.87 -6.42
C VAL A 47 7.19 -16.07 -7.22
N PRO A 48 6.18 -16.73 -7.82
CA PRO A 48 5.11 -16.02 -8.54
C PRO A 48 4.28 -15.13 -7.61
N ALA A 49 4.10 -13.87 -7.97
CA ALA A 49 3.32 -12.90 -7.20
C ALA A 49 1.88 -13.32 -6.90
N PRO A 50 1.12 -14.02 -7.78
CA PRO A 50 -0.22 -14.47 -7.45
C PRO A 50 -0.29 -15.39 -6.22
N ARG A 51 0.73 -16.25 -6.02
CA ARG A 51 0.84 -17.11 -4.82
C ARG A 51 1.04 -16.27 -3.57
N LEU A 52 1.81 -15.19 -3.71
CA LEU A 52 2.13 -14.26 -2.64
C LEU A 52 0.95 -13.34 -2.28
N LEU A 53 0.16 -12.96 -3.29
CA LEU A 53 -0.94 -12.00 -3.16
C LEU A 53 -2.28 -12.65 -2.82
N CYS A 54 -2.62 -13.81 -3.37
CA CYS A 54 -3.99 -14.33 -3.29
C CYS A 54 -4.24 -15.33 -2.14
N GLY A 55 -3.20 -15.85 -1.47
CA GLY A 55 -3.39 -16.90 -0.45
C GLY A 55 -4.28 -18.05 -0.98
N GLU A 56 -5.19 -18.56 -0.16
CA GLU A 56 -6.23 -19.54 -0.53
C GLU A 56 -7.55 -18.89 -1.05
N GLY A 57 -7.56 -17.57 -1.27
CA GLY A 57 -8.76 -16.83 -1.67
C GLY A 57 -9.24 -17.15 -3.08
N MET A 58 -10.57 -17.24 -3.26
CA MET A 58 -11.20 -17.57 -4.55
C MET A 58 -11.19 -16.42 -5.57
N GLU A 59 -11.10 -15.17 -5.14
CA GLU A 59 -11.11 -14.01 -6.06
C GLU A 59 -9.70 -13.66 -6.52
N ARG A 60 -9.50 -13.65 -7.85
CA ARG A 60 -8.19 -13.41 -8.50
C ARG A 60 -8.12 -12.16 -9.39
N PRO A 61 -8.71 -11.01 -9.01
CA PRO A 61 -8.75 -9.82 -9.88
C PRO A 61 -7.36 -9.27 -10.20
N ILE A 62 -6.37 -9.47 -9.31
CA ILE A 62 -4.98 -9.11 -9.60
C ILE A 62 -4.34 -10.09 -10.57
N ALA A 63 -4.51 -11.40 -10.37
CA ALA A 63 -3.87 -12.40 -11.23
C ALA A 63 -4.39 -12.33 -12.68
N GLU A 64 -5.69 -12.09 -12.85
CA GLU A 64 -6.31 -11.91 -14.17
C GLU A 64 -5.81 -10.64 -14.86
N ALA A 65 -5.76 -9.50 -14.16
CA ALA A 65 -5.28 -8.26 -14.75
C ALA A 65 -3.77 -8.30 -15.08
N LEU A 66 -2.96 -8.99 -14.26
CA LEU A 66 -1.56 -9.25 -14.56
C LEU A 66 -1.40 -10.11 -15.82
N ALA A 67 -2.20 -11.18 -15.95
CA ALA A 67 -2.19 -12.02 -17.15
C ALA A 67 -2.60 -11.26 -18.42
N GLU A 68 -3.45 -10.24 -18.29
CA GLU A 68 -3.91 -9.40 -19.40
C GLU A 68 -2.99 -8.20 -19.71
N GLY A 69 -1.90 -7.99 -18.96
CA GLY A 69 -1.01 -6.84 -19.23
C GLY A 69 -1.59 -5.49 -18.80
N ARG A 70 -2.68 -5.47 -18.01
CA ARG A 70 -3.40 -4.24 -17.66
C ARG A 70 -3.05 -3.75 -16.27
N ALA A 71 -2.80 -2.44 -16.15
CA ALA A 71 -2.72 -1.79 -14.85
C ALA A 71 -4.02 -2.01 -14.05
N THR A 72 -3.88 -2.36 -12.77
CA THR A 72 -5.01 -2.65 -11.90
C THR A 72 -4.75 -2.21 -10.46
N ALA A 73 -5.82 -2.07 -9.68
CA ALA A 73 -5.74 -1.88 -8.25
C ALA A 73 -6.84 -2.70 -7.56
N ALA A 74 -6.48 -3.40 -6.49
CA ALA A 74 -7.42 -4.17 -5.68
C ALA A 74 -7.05 -4.10 -4.20
N SER A 75 -8.03 -4.37 -3.34
CA SER A 75 -7.85 -4.51 -1.91
C SER A 75 -7.88 -5.98 -1.54
N LEU A 76 -6.88 -6.44 -0.78
CA LEU A 76 -6.72 -7.82 -0.34
C LEU A 76 -6.88 -7.89 1.17
N ALA A 77 -7.75 -8.76 1.66
CA ALA A 77 -7.76 -9.08 3.07
C ALA A 77 -6.48 -9.87 3.42
N ARG A 78 -5.81 -9.47 4.50
CA ARG A 78 -4.62 -10.10 5.05
C ARG A 78 -4.81 -10.35 6.53
N LEU A 79 -4.43 -11.51 7.01
CA LEU A 79 -4.27 -11.72 8.45
C LEU A 79 -2.87 -11.22 8.82
N GLY A 80 -2.81 -10.24 9.71
CA GLY A 80 -1.57 -9.82 10.35
C GLY A 80 -1.02 -10.93 11.25
N LEU A 81 0.25 -10.79 11.65
CA LEU A 81 0.91 -11.73 12.57
C LEU A 81 0.28 -11.73 13.98
N ASP A 82 -0.44 -10.66 14.31
CA ASP A 82 -1.27 -10.49 15.50
C ASP A 82 -2.64 -11.21 15.41
N GLY A 83 -2.96 -11.78 14.24
CA GLY A 83 -4.25 -12.40 13.97
C GLY A 83 -5.35 -11.40 13.56
N GLU A 84 -5.05 -10.10 13.46
CA GLU A 84 -6.02 -9.09 13.02
C GLU A 84 -6.14 -9.08 11.49
N SER A 85 -7.36 -8.95 10.98
CA SER A 85 -7.59 -8.74 9.55
C SER A 85 -7.23 -7.30 9.17
N ARG A 86 -6.28 -7.15 8.25
CA ARG A 86 -5.84 -5.90 7.64
C ARG A 86 -6.23 -5.90 6.18
N SER A 87 -6.72 -4.76 5.67
CA SER A 87 -6.90 -4.58 4.23
C SER A 87 -5.60 -4.05 3.62
N LEU A 88 -5.11 -4.70 2.57
CA LEU A 88 -3.90 -4.34 1.84
C LEU A 88 -4.30 -3.90 0.44
N ARG A 89 -4.15 -2.61 0.14
CA ARG A 89 -4.35 -2.11 -1.22
C ARG A 89 -3.09 -2.39 -2.03
N VAL A 90 -3.27 -3.05 -3.17
CA VAL A 90 -2.22 -3.38 -4.14
C VAL A 90 -2.54 -2.70 -5.46
N ARG A 91 -1.56 -1.98 -6.01
CA ARG A 91 -1.62 -1.41 -7.36
C ARG A 91 -0.56 -2.07 -8.22
N ALA A 92 -0.98 -2.74 -9.29
CA ALA A 92 -0.10 -3.34 -10.27
C ALA A 92 -0.01 -2.42 -11.49
N THR A 93 1.21 -2.06 -11.89
CA THR A 93 1.49 -1.24 -13.06
C THR A 93 2.54 -1.95 -13.93
N PRO A 94 2.28 -2.19 -15.22
CA PRO A 94 3.30 -2.76 -16.09
C PRO A 94 4.42 -1.73 -16.28
N LEU A 95 5.67 -2.20 -16.34
CA LEU A 95 6.81 -1.36 -16.67
C LEU A 95 6.80 -1.01 -18.17
N GLU A 96 7.30 0.17 -18.50
CA GLU A 96 7.48 0.56 -19.90
C GLU A 96 8.50 -0.36 -20.57
N GLY A 97 8.12 -0.98 -21.68
CA GLY A 97 8.91 -2.04 -22.32
C GLY A 97 8.30 -3.44 -22.19
N GLY A 98 7.40 -3.64 -21.22
CA GLY A 98 6.65 -4.90 -21.05
C GLY A 98 7.47 -6.05 -20.47
N ASP A 99 8.63 -5.76 -19.91
CA ASP A 99 9.59 -6.71 -19.33
C ASP A 99 9.39 -6.94 -17.82
N GLY A 100 8.36 -6.35 -17.23
CA GLY A 100 8.06 -6.54 -15.83
C GLY A 100 6.93 -5.69 -15.28
N TRP A 101 6.77 -5.76 -13.96
CA TRP A 101 5.70 -5.08 -13.24
C TRP A 101 6.18 -4.43 -11.96
N LEU A 102 5.57 -3.29 -11.63
CA LEU A 102 5.65 -2.68 -10.31
C LEU A 102 4.36 -2.93 -9.55
N LEU A 103 4.47 -3.60 -8.40
CA LEU A 103 3.42 -3.68 -7.41
C LEU A 103 3.70 -2.68 -6.30
N VAL A 104 2.79 -1.72 -6.09
CA VAL A 104 2.84 -0.80 -4.96
C VAL A 104 1.81 -1.24 -3.93
N LEU A 105 2.27 -1.42 -2.70
CA LEU A 105 1.47 -1.89 -1.58
C LEU A 105 1.31 -0.78 -0.56
N SER A 106 0.10 -0.69 -0.02
CA SER A 106 -0.19 0.20 1.10
C SER A 106 -1.23 -0.46 1.97
N GLU A 107 -1.05 -0.44 3.28
CA GLU A 107 -2.16 -0.74 4.18
C GLU A 107 -3.33 0.18 3.81
N GLU A 108 -4.43 -0.44 3.42
CA GLU A 108 -5.70 0.20 3.48
C GLU A 108 -6.06 0.16 4.95
N ILE A 109 -5.71 1.23 5.66
CA ILE A 109 -6.18 1.45 7.02
C ILE A 109 -7.69 1.31 6.93
N ASP A 110 -8.21 0.28 7.58
CA ASP A 110 -9.61 -0.08 7.51
C ASP A 110 -10.41 1.06 8.15
N VAL A 111 -10.79 2.02 7.31
CA VAL A 111 -11.67 3.13 7.64
C VAL A 111 -13.12 2.65 7.78
N SER A 112 -13.30 1.36 8.04
CA SER A 112 -14.55 0.63 8.23
C SER A 112 -14.56 -0.21 9.52
N ALA A 113 -13.45 -0.35 10.24
CA ALA A 113 -13.36 -1.18 11.45
C ALA A 113 -13.08 -0.37 12.72
N GLY A 114 -13.77 0.76 12.88
CA GLY A 114 -14.25 1.13 14.20
C GLY A 114 -15.58 0.42 14.43
N ALA A 115 -15.88 -0.02 15.64
CA ALA A 115 -17.16 -0.63 16.03
C ALA A 115 -18.40 0.32 15.91
N LEU A 116 -18.34 1.30 15.00
CA LEU A 116 -19.39 2.21 14.60
C LEU A 116 -19.69 1.91 13.13
N GLY A 117 -20.66 1.03 12.89
CA GLY A 117 -21.05 0.61 11.54
C GLY A 117 -21.30 1.76 10.56
N ASP A 118 -21.27 1.40 9.27
CA ASP A 118 -21.57 2.23 8.10
C ASP A 118 -20.43 3.13 7.57
N GLY A 119 -19.24 2.55 7.36
CA GLY A 119 -18.16 3.21 6.62
C GLY A 119 -17.64 4.50 7.26
N ALA A 120 -17.82 4.66 8.56
CA ALA A 120 -17.23 5.74 9.34
C ALA A 120 -15.84 5.33 9.84
N CYS A 121 -14.90 6.27 9.84
CA CYS A 121 -13.59 6.08 10.43
C CYS A 121 -13.27 7.15 11.44
N GLU A 122 -12.62 6.75 12.53
CA GLU A 122 -12.12 7.66 13.55
C GLU A 122 -10.61 7.77 13.48
N ARG A 123 -10.07 8.98 13.41
CA ARG A 123 -8.63 9.21 13.51
C ARG A 123 -8.33 10.56 14.14
N TRP A 124 -7.35 10.60 15.04
CA TRP A 124 -7.02 11.81 15.80
C TRP A 124 -8.25 12.44 16.48
N GLY A 125 -9.17 11.61 16.99
CA GLY A 125 -10.42 12.06 17.59
C GLY A 125 -11.48 12.60 16.60
N MET A 126 -11.26 12.49 15.30
CA MET A 126 -12.24 12.87 14.26
C MET A 126 -12.92 11.66 13.65
N LEU A 127 -14.24 11.60 13.77
CA LEU A 127 -15.07 10.62 13.07
C LEU A 127 -15.53 11.18 11.71
N THR A 128 -15.32 10.44 10.63
CA THR A 128 -15.76 10.85 9.28
C THR A 128 -16.22 9.69 8.42
N ARG A 129 -17.23 9.94 7.59
CA ARG A 129 -17.67 9.04 6.51
C ARG A 129 -17.21 9.52 5.13
N SER A 130 -16.65 10.73 5.03
CA SER A 130 -16.29 11.37 3.77
C SER A 130 -15.06 10.74 3.14
N GLN A 131 -15.17 10.33 1.87
CA GLN A 131 -14.05 9.75 1.12
C GLN A 131 -12.89 10.75 0.93
N THR A 132 -13.20 12.03 0.82
CA THR A 132 -12.20 13.12 0.75
C THR A 132 -11.44 13.25 2.07
N MET A 133 -12.15 13.21 3.20
CA MET A 133 -11.52 13.27 4.53
C MET A 133 -10.65 12.04 4.80
N LYS A 134 -11.10 10.86 4.37
CA LYS A 134 -10.32 9.62 4.41
C LYS A 134 -9.04 9.72 3.58
N ALA A 135 -9.08 10.39 2.42
CA ALA A 135 -7.89 10.65 1.61
C ALA A 135 -6.90 11.58 2.33
N LEU A 136 -7.40 12.66 2.92
CA LEU A 136 -6.59 13.57 3.73
C LEU A 136 -5.89 12.83 4.89
N PHE A 137 -6.59 11.94 5.59
CA PHE A 137 -5.98 11.14 6.66
C PHE A 137 -4.83 10.25 6.19
N ARG A 138 -4.94 9.67 4.99
CA ARG A 138 -3.85 8.88 4.39
C ARG A 138 -2.65 9.75 4.06
N ASP A 139 -2.88 10.94 3.52
CA ASP A 139 -1.79 11.85 3.16
C ASP A 139 -1.10 12.42 4.39
N LEU A 140 -1.86 12.80 5.42
CA LEU A 140 -1.32 13.19 6.72
C LEU A 140 -0.51 12.06 7.36
N ALA A 141 -0.97 10.81 7.31
CA ALA A 141 -0.24 9.67 7.85
C ALA A 141 1.09 9.40 7.14
N LYS A 142 1.17 9.67 5.83
CA LYS A 142 2.43 9.59 5.07
C LYS A 142 3.42 10.65 5.53
N VAL A 143 2.93 11.87 5.75
CA VAL A 143 3.77 13.02 6.09
C VAL A 143 4.20 12.99 7.56
N ALA A 144 3.33 12.53 8.47
CA ALA A 144 3.61 12.41 9.91
C ALA A 144 4.79 11.47 10.24
N ARG A 145 5.23 10.62 9.30
CA ARG A 145 6.44 9.79 9.43
C ARG A 145 7.74 10.59 9.32
N ARG A 146 7.68 11.90 9.03
CA ARG A 146 8.83 12.78 8.82
C ARG A 146 8.63 14.06 9.62
N ASP A 147 9.70 14.62 10.17
CA ASP A 147 9.68 15.94 10.80
C ASP A 147 9.63 17.04 9.73
N VAL A 148 8.43 17.31 9.21
CA VAL A 148 8.18 18.36 8.22
C VAL A 148 6.97 19.20 8.61
N THR A 149 7.03 20.51 8.34
CA THR A 149 5.94 21.43 8.61
C THR A 149 4.88 21.36 7.51
N VAL A 150 3.61 21.18 7.89
CA VAL A 150 2.48 21.09 6.96
C VAL A 150 1.44 22.15 7.29
N LEU A 151 0.86 22.78 6.27
CA LEU A 151 -0.26 23.72 6.42
C LEU A 151 -1.58 23.02 6.14
N VAL A 152 -2.40 22.83 7.16
CA VAL A 152 -3.77 22.31 7.03
C VAL A 152 -4.75 23.49 6.89
N ARG A 153 -5.52 23.54 5.79
CA ARG A 153 -6.53 24.58 5.52
C ARG A 153 -7.94 24.02 5.56
N GLY A 154 -8.91 24.87 5.87
CA GLY A 154 -10.34 24.52 5.94
C GLY A 154 -11.13 25.51 6.78
N GLU A 155 -12.45 25.41 6.75
CA GLU A 155 -13.36 26.29 7.49
C GLU A 155 -13.24 26.12 9.01
N SER A 156 -13.68 27.13 9.78
CA SER A 156 -13.68 27.05 11.24
C SER A 156 -14.59 25.90 11.71
N GLY A 157 -14.14 25.12 12.70
CA GLY A 157 -14.89 23.97 13.22
C GLY A 157 -14.77 22.67 12.41
N ALA A 158 -13.93 22.65 11.36
CA ALA A 158 -13.68 21.44 10.56
C ALA A 158 -12.68 20.45 11.19
N GLY A 159 -12.26 20.64 12.45
CA GLY A 159 -11.36 19.71 13.16
C GLY A 159 -9.87 19.85 12.83
N LYS A 160 -9.41 20.99 12.29
CA LYS A 160 -7.99 21.19 11.92
C LYS A 160 -7.06 21.16 13.14
N GLU A 161 -7.58 21.63 14.26
CA GLU A 161 -6.97 21.64 15.58
C GLU A 161 -6.73 20.24 16.16
N LEU A 162 -7.40 19.21 15.65
CA LEU A 162 -7.24 17.84 16.14
C LEU A 162 -6.06 17.11 15.48
N VAL A 163 -5.48 17.68 14.42
CA VAL A 163 -4.34 17.12 13.66
C VAL A 163 -3.01 17.83 13.99
N ALA A 164 -3.09 19.06 14.50
CA ALA A 164 -1.95 19.95 14.71
C ALA A 164 -1.10 19.58 15.93
#